data_AF-A0A1S2M958-F1
#
_entry.id   AF-A0A1S2M958-F1
#
_cell.length_a   1.000
_cell.length_b   1.000
_cell.length_c   1.000
_cell.angle_alpha   90.00
_cell.angle_beta   90.00
_cell.angle_gamma   90.00
#
_symmetry.space_group_name_H-M   'P 1'
#
loop_
_entity.id
_entity.type
_entity.pdbx_description
1 polymer ?
#
loop_
_entity_poly.entity_id
_entity_poly.type
_entity_poly.pdbx_seq_one_letter_code
_entity_poly.pdbx_strand_id
1 'polypeptide(L)'
;MSDTLKKKNQNLMEQSHFSTEGSHLKKRAKSIRRINRHLQREQSRKEAKANQPKFLVTVNDHEFRVTQVTTKEEALKKLEKWSAYRTYLRSLEEKGEEITIKVDEIE
;
A
#
# COMPACT_ATOMS: atom_id res chain seq x y z
N MET A 1 -5.10 21.70 -12.37
CA MET A 1 -5.38 20.32 -11.88
C MET A 1 -5.45 20.35 -10.35
N SER A 2 -6.24 19.46 -9.73
CA SER A 2 -6.26 19.18 -8.26
C SER A 2 -7.20 19.99 -7.32
N ASP A 3 -8.07 20.88 -7.78
CA ASP A 3 -8.92 21.65 -6.84
C ASP A 3 -10.33 21.06 -6.64
N THR A 4 -10.80 20.29 -7.62
CA THR A 4 -12.16 19.72 -7.62
C THR A 4 -12.30 18.49 -6.73
N LEU A 5 -11.25 17.69 -6.57
CA LEU A 5 -11.25 16.50 -5.70
C LEU A 5 -11.15 16.87 -4.23
N LYS A 6 -10.31 17.86 -3.88
CA LYS A 6 -10.24 18.41 -2.52
C LYS A 6 -11.57 19.04 -2.09
N LYS A 7 -12.17 19.89 -2.93
CA LYS A 7 -13.50 20.46 -2.69
C LYS A 7 -14.60 19.40 -2.58
N LYS A 8 -14.58 18.36 -3.42
CA LYS A 8 -15.53 17.25 -3.33
C LYS A 8 -15.40 16.48 -2.01
N ASN A 9 -14.17 16.24 -1.55
CA ASN A 9 -13.92 15.53 -0.29
C ASN A 9 -14.28 16.39 0.93
N GLN A 10 -14.04 17.70 0.88
CA GLN A 10 -14.41 18.64 1.93
C GLN A 10 -15.94 18.77 2.07
N ASN A 11 -16.66 18.90 0.94
CA ASN A 11 -18.13 18.89 0.92
C ASN A 11 -18.72 17.58 1.45
N LEU A 12 -18.05 16.43 1.27
CA LEU A 12 -18.49 15.14 1.81
C LEU A 12 -18.31 15.05 3.33
N MET A 13 -17.25 15.65 3.88
CA MET A 13 -17.00 15.73 5.32
C MET A 13 -17.97 16.69 6.01
N GLU A 14 -18.22 17.86 5.41
CA GLU A 14 -19.21 18.82 5.91
C GLU A 14 -20.63 18.21 5.94
N GLN A 15 -21.00 17.38 4.95
CA GLN A 15 -22.26 16.64 4.94
C GLN A 15 -22.38 15.55 6.03
N SER A 16 -21.26 15.06 6.58
CA SER A 16 -21.27 14.08 7.66
C SER A 16 -21.68 14.69 9.01
N HIS A 17 -21.35 15.96 9.25
CA HIS A 17 -21.77 16.72 10.43
C HIS A 17 -23.29 16.96 10.46
N PHE A 18 -23.97 17.04 9.31
CA PHE A 18 -25.42 17.18 9.23
C PHE A 18 -26.22 15.90 9.52
N SER A 19 -25.55 14.80 9.92
CA SER A 19 -26.21 13.52 10.23
C SER A 19 -26.70 13.37 11.66
N THR A 20 -26.25 14.24 12.58
CA THR A 20 -26.66 14.24 14.00
C THR A 20 -28.00 14.93 14.25
N GLU A 21 -28.49 15.75 13.31
CA GLU A 21 -29.74 16.50 13.45
C GLU A 21 -30.78 15.97 12.45
N GLY A 22 -31.61 15.05 12.93
CA GLY A 22 -32.56 14.30 12.10
C GLY A 22 -33.63 15.18 11.45
N SER A 23 -33.82 14.99 10.14
CA SER A 23 -35.12 14.79 9.46
C SER A 23 -34.92 14.95 7.94
N HIS A 24 -35.70 14.22 7.13
CA HIS A 24 -35.64 14.09 5.64
C HIS A 24 -34.78 12.94 5.05
N LEU A 25 -34.52 11.91 5.84
CA LEU A 25 -33.43 10.92 5.71
C LEU A 25 -33.43 9.88 4.56
N LYS A 26 -34.38 9.79 3.62
CA LYS A 26 -34.36 8.68 2.64
C LYS A 26 -33.32 8.83 1.50
N LYS A 27 -33.21 10.02 0.88
CA LYS A 27 -32.16 10.29 -0.15
C LYS A 27 -30.77 10.44 0.47
N ARG A 28 -30.68 10.97 1.70
CA ARG A 28 -29.43 11.03 2.50
C ARG A 28 -29.00 9.65 3.02
N ALA A 29 -29.91 8.73 3.35
CA ALA A 29 -29.53 7.38 3.79
C ALA A 29 -28.79 6.58 2.72
N LYS A 30 -29.07 6.79 1.43
CA LYS A 30 -28.33 6.12 0.34
C LYS A 30 -26.93 6.70 0.17
N SER A 31 -26.77 8.03 0.24
CA SER A 31 -25.45 8.66 0.17
C SER A 31 -24.61 8.34 1.40
N ILE A 32 -25.18 8.38 2.61
CA ILE A 32 -24.53 7.97 3.86
C ILE A 32 -24.06 6.50 3.77
N ARG A 33 -24.93 5.58 3.32
CA ARG A 33 -24.54 4.17 3.11
C ARG A 33 -23.40 4.02 2.10
N ARG A 34 -23.36 4.84 1.05
CA ARG A 34 -22.28 4.83 0.04
C ARG A 34 -20.96 5.33 0.64
N ILE A 35 -21.00 6.40 1.43
CA ILE A 35 -19.84 6.96 2.12
C ILE A 35 -19.29 5.96 3.15
N ASN A 36 -20.16 5.42 4.01
CA ASN A 36 -19.75 4.45 5.02
C ASN A 36 -19.13 3.19 4.40
N ARG A 37 -19.71 2.69 3.28
CA ARG A 37 -19.13 1.56 2.55
C ARG A 37 -17.76 1.89 1.95
N HIS A 38 -17.57 3.13 1.47
CA HIS A 38 -16.27 3.56 0.96
C HIS A 38 -15.23 3.65 2.08
N LEU A 39 -15.59 4.27 3.21
CA LEU A 39 -14.73 4.34 4.39
C LEU A 39 -14.33 2.97 4.90
N GLN A 40 -15.29 2.04 5.03
CA GLN A 40 -15.02 0.66 5.40
C GLN A 40 -14.05 -0.02 4.43
N ARG A 41 -14.22 0.15 3.12
CA ARG A 41 -13.29 -0.41 2.12
C ARG A 41 -11.89 0.17 2.25
N GLU A 42 -11.77 1.48 2.47
CA GLU A 42 -10.46 2.12 2.65
C GLU A 42 -9.80 1.67 3.95
N GLN A 43 -10.58 1.52 5.02
CA GLN A 43 -10.09 0.98 6.28
C GLN A 43 -9.62 -0.48 6.12
N SER A 44 -10.43 -1.36 5.54
CA SER A 44 -10.03 -2.75 5.27
C SER A 44 -8.82 -2.85 4.35
N ARG A 45 -8.67 -1.95 3.37
CA ARG A 45 -7.46 -1.88 2.52
C ARG A 45 -6.22 -1.49 3.32
N LYS A 46 -6.34 -0.53 4.25
CA LYS A 46 -5.23 -0.13 5.12
C LYS A 46 -4.85 -1.24 6.09
N GLU A 47 -5.83 -1.87 6.72
CA GLU A 47 -5.63 -3.02 7.62
C GLU A 47 -4.98 -4.19 6.87
N ALA A 48 -5.48 -4.54 5.68
CA ALA A 48 -4.88 -5.59 4.85
C ALA A 48 -3.43 -5.28 4.46
N LYS A 49 -3.09 -4.01 4.18
CA LYS A 49 -1.69 -3.60 3.92
C LYS A 49 -0.82 -3.62 5.17
N ALA A 50 -1.37 -3.28 6.33
CA ALA A 50 -0.65 -3.31 7.60
C ALA A 50 -0.35 -4.74 8.05
N ASN A 51 -1.28 -5.67 7.80
CA ASN A 51 -1.18 -7.08 8.16
C ASN A 51 -0.39 -7.92 7.14
N GLN A 52 0.04 -7.34 6.02
CA GLN A 52 0.85 -8.06 5.05
C GLN A 52 2.28 -8.25 5.59
N PRO A 53 2.85 -9.47 5.49
CA PRO A 53 4.21 -9.71 5.90
C PRO A 53 5.17 -8.84 5.08
N LYS A 54 6.27 -8.44 5.72
CA LYS A 54 7.34 -7.70 5.08
C LYS A 54 8.51 -8.66 4.93
N PHE A 55 9.18 -8.64 3.79
CA PHE A 55 10.36 -9.49 3.58
C PHE A 55 11.59 -8.59 3.42
N LEU A 56 12.68 -8.98 4.06
CA LEU A 56 14.01 -8.47 3.78
C LEU A 56 14.65 -9.42 2.77
N VAL A 57 15.11 -8.87 1.66
CA VAL A 57 15.99 -9.60 0.76
C VAL A 57 17.37 -8.98 0.87
N THR A 58 18.31 -9.73 1.42
CA THR A 58 19.70 -9.31 1.58
C THR A 58 20.54 -9.92 0.48
N VAL A 59 21.23 -9.08 -0.27
CA VAL A 59 22.11 -9.46 -1.38
C VAL A 59 23.52 -9.04 -1.00
N ASN A 60 24.34 -10.01 -0.61
CA ASN A 60 25.62 -9.80 0.08
C ASN A 60 25.41 -8.92 1.32
N ASP A 61 25.78 -7.63 1.26
CA ASP A 61 25.64 -6.66 2.35
C ASP A 61 24.54 -5.60 2.10
N HIS A 62 23.78 -5.71 1.01
CA HIS A 62 22.74 -4.74 0.68
C HIS A 62 21.34 -5.27 0.91
N GLU A 63 20.54 -4.50 1.64
CA GLU A 63 19.21 -4.89 2.07
C GLU A 63 18.11 -4.24 1.22
N PHE A 64 17.22 -5.07 0.70
CA PHE A 64 16.02 -4.64 -0.01
C PHE A 64 14.78 -5.02 0.78
N ARG A 65 14.05 -4.02 1.25
CA ARG A 65 12.78 -4.23 1.96
C ARG A 65 11.62 -4.35 0.97
N VAL A 66 11.08 -5.55 0.84
CA VAL A 66 9.93 -5.84 -0.02
C VAL A 66 8.66 -5.93 0.82
N THR A 67 7.69 -5.07 0.53
CA THR A 67 6.38 -5.04 1.19
C THR A 67 5.27 -5.41 0.22
N GLN A 68 4.07 -5.68 0.73
CA GLN A 68 2.88 -6.02 -0.06
C GLN A 68 3.08 -7.28 -0.93
N VAL A 69 3.53 -8.35 -0.31
CA VAL A 69 3.67 -9.69 -0.88
C VAL A 69 3.31 -10.69 0.23
N THR A 70 2.80 -11.86 -0.13
CA THR A 70 2.40 -12.89 0.85
C THR A 70 3.42 -13.99 0.99
N THR A 71 4.23 -14.25 -0.03
CA THR A 71 5.21 -15.34 -0.06
C THR A 71 6.62 -14.86 -0.38
N LYS A 72 7.62 -15.63 0.05
CA LYS A 72 9.04 -15.36 -0.25
C LYS A 72 9.34 -15.33 -1.75
N GLU A 73 8.73 -16.23 -2.52
CA GLU A 73 8.88 -16.28 -3.98
C GLU A 73 8.32 -15.02 -4.65
N GLU A 74 7.18 -14.51 -4.17
CA GLU A 74 6.59 -13.29 -4.69
C GLU A 74 7.47 -12.07 -4.34
N ALA A 75 8.11 -12.07 -3.16
CA ALA A 75 9.08 -11.04 -2.79
C ALA A 75 10.25 -10.96 -3.78
N LEU A 76 10.82 -12.11 -4.15
CA LEU A 76 11.90 -12.19 -5.15
C LEU A 76 11.43 -11.73 -6.54
N LYS A 77 10.31 -12.25 -7.04
CA LYS A 77 9.74 -11.82 -8.34
C LYS A 77 9.44 -10.32 -8.40
N LYS A 78 9.05 -9.73 -7.26
CA LYS A 78 8.82 -8.29 -7.16
C LYS A 78 10.14 -7.52 -7.17
N LEU A 79 11.15 -8.02 -6.48
CA LEU A 79 12.48 -7.43 -6.41
C LEU A 79 13.20 -7.44 -7.76
N GLU A 80 13.09 -8.52 -8.54
CA GLU A 80 13.67 -8.63 -9.88
C GLU A 80 13.23 -7.49 -10.83
N LYS A 81 12.03 -6.96 -10.63
CA LYS A 81 11.49 -5.86 -11.45
C LYS A 81 12.11 -4.51 -11.08
N TRP A 82 12.68 -4.37 -9.89
CA TRP A 82 13.23 -3.11 -9.41
C TRP A 82 14.51 -2.77 -10.18
N SER A 83 14.64 -1.51 -10.61
CA SER A 83 15.83 -1.04 -11.30
C SER A 83 17.04 -1.05 -10.37
N ALA A 84 16.89 -0.59 -9.13
CA ALA A 84 17.96 -0.55 -8.13
C ALA A 84 18.60 -1.93 -7.89
N TYR A 85 17.77 -2.98 -7.77
CA TYR A 85 18.25 -4.36 -7.62
C TYR A 85 19.05 -4.81 -8.84
N ARG A 86 18.53 -4.57 -10.06
CA ARG A 86 19.23 -4.93 -11.31
C ARG A 86 20.55 -4.16 -11.49
N THR A 87 20.58 -2.89 -11.12
CA THR A 87 21.81 -2.08 -11.14
C THR A 87 22.83 -2.60 -10.14
N TYR A 88 22.38 -3.02 -8.95
CA TYR A 88 23.25 -3.60 -7.93
C TYR A 88 23.80 -4.97 -8.33
N LEU A 89 22.99 -5.84 -8.93
CA LEU A 89 23.49 -7.11 -9.48
C LEU A 89 24.56 -6.88 -10.54
N ARG A 90 24.34 -5.92 -11.46
CA ARG A 90 25.34 -5.57 -12.47
C ARG A 90 26.64 -5.06 -11.85
N SER A 91 26.58 -4.24 -10.81
CA SER A 91 27.80 -3.74 -10.15
C SER A 91 28.55 -4.84 -9.39
N LEU A 92 27.86 -5.88 -8.91
CA LEU A 92 28.49 -7.09 -8.35
C LEU A 92 29.14 -7.94 -9.44
N GLU A 93 28.46 -8.13 -10.57
CA GLU A 93 29.00 -8.83 -11.75
C GLU A 93 30.27 -8.14 -12.28
N GLU A 94 30.28 -6.81 -12.37
CA GLU A 94 31.46 -6.02 -12.79
C GLU A 94 32.65 -6.18 -11.84
N LYS A 95 32.39 -6.44 -10.55
CA LYS A 95 33.42 -6.67 -9.52
C LYS A 95 33.85 -8.14 -9.43
N GLY A 96 33.13 -9.06 -10.06
CA GLY A 96 33.39 -10.50 -9.99
C GLY A 96 33.12 -11.10 -8.61
N GLU A 97 32.23 -10.49 -7.82
CA GLU A 97 31.85 -11.00 -6.48
C GLU A 97 30.80 -12.10 -6.58
N GLU A 98 30.88 -13.11 -5.70
CA GLU A 98 29.84 -14.12 -5.58
C GLU A 98 28.55 -13.52 -4.99
N ILE A 99 27.41 -13.82 -5.62
CA ILE A 99 26.11 -13.26 -5.24
C ILE A 99 25.41 -14.21 -4.26
N THR A 100 25.34 -13.83 -3.00
CA THR A 100 24.58 -14.53 -1.96
C THR A 100 23.28 -13.80 -1.69
N ILE A 101 22.14 -14.48 -1.91
CA ILE A 101 20.80 -13.93 -1.65
C ILE A 101 20.18 -14.64 -0.45
N LYS A 102 19.81 -13.87 0.57
CA LYS A 102 19.04 -14.34 1.74
C LYS A 102 17.68 -13.66 1.78
N VAL A 103 16.65 -14.40 2.16
CA VAL A 103 15.27 -13.89 2.27
C VAL A 103 14.71 -14.20 3.64
N ASP A 104 14.62 -13.15 4.45
CA ASP A 104 14.11 -13.21 5.81
C ASP A 104 12.75 -12.51 5.89
N GLU A 105 11.86 -13.07 6.71
CA GLU A 105 10.56 -12.45 7.00
C GLU A 105 10.72 -11.51 8.20
N ILE A 106 10.18 -10.30 8.08
CA ILE A 106 10.23 -9.26 9.11
C ILE A 106 8.81 -8.92 9.53
N GLU A 107 8.60 -8.77 10.84
CA GLU A 107 7.36 -8.27 11.44
C GLU A 107 7.10 -6.77 11.14
#